data_AF-A0A257L8T1-F1
#
_entry.id   AF-A0A257L8T1-F1
#
_cell.length_a   1.000
_cell.length_b   1.000
_cell.length_c   1.000
_cell.angle_alpha   90.00
_cell.angle_beta   90.00
_cell.angle_gamma   90.00
#
_symmetry.space_group_name_H-M   'P 1'
#
loop_
_entity.id
_entity.type
_entity.pdbx_description
1 polymer ?
#
loop_
_entity_poly.entity_id
_entity_poly.type
_entity_poly.pdbx_seq_one_letter_code
_entity_poly.pdbx_strand_id
1 'polypeptide(L)'
;MVQVLRVVAAVCRRTGVGRLFDSAPTGRRGGPGHPPRRTCVDNPGLLQPERPRVKPYDIEVQRLKSMRHDKGLIELSIDALVMPRTLRDDQAPSTCLRLPVEHARTLLILLKQQLAELASRFGHTVGTVADTWRDALAEHQRCSGQWQAETQASLTGWAQGFDQRSAALLASVEGTHTALQRTVADAHAALHGAADARDQQRQADWTESLASMASTLQRDWQAAGAQALAQQQAICQTLETTAQNLHTQAEAHARNTIAEVARLVETAAEAPRAAAQVIGALRDQLSDSMARDNGLLDERARIMGTLATLLDTVNAAATEQRTAIDGLVGSAATVLQQVGQQFNAQIEAESHRMSDAATQIAAGAIEVASLGEAFGAAVQSFSDTSEALAAHLQRIEAALSQSTTRSDEQLGYYVAQAREIIDLSISSQKQIVDDLKQLAVRQTPLASEPA
;
A
#
# COMPACT_ATOMS: atom_id res chain seq x y z
N MET A 1 28.41 -9.32 -23.51
CA MET A 1 28.16 -10.69 -24.04
C MET A 1 29.39 -11.61 -24.11
N VAL A 2 30.54 -11.24 -23.52
CA VAL A 2 31.77 -12.08 -23.49
C VAL A 2 32.10 -12.60 -22.08
N GLN A 3 31.42 -12.11 -21.03
CA GLN A 3 31.64 -12.53 -19.64
C GLN A 3 30.73 -13.68 -19.18
N VAL A 4 29.64 -13.97 -19.91
CA VAL A 4 28.74 -15.10 -19.61
C VAL A 4 29.28 -16.42 -20.21
N LEU A 5 30.15 -16.36 -21.24
CA LEU A 5 30.78 -17.55 -21.83
C LEU A 5 31.95 -18.12 -21.00
N ARG A 6 32.49 -17.38 -20.01
CA ARG A 6 33.62 -17.86 -19.19
C ARG A 6 33.20 -18.65 -17.94
N VAL A 7 31.97 -18.50 -17.47
CA VAL A 7 31.48 -19.23 -16.27
C VAL A 7 30.96 -20.63 -16.63
N VAL A 8 30.37 -20.79 -17.83
CA VAL A 8 29.92 -22.11 -18.33
C VAL A 8 31.11 -23.04 -18.63
N ALA A 9 32.28 -22.50 -19.00
CA ALA A 9 33.49 -23.27 -19.28
C ALA A 9 34.26 -23.75 -18.01
N ALA A 10 33.91 -23.26 -16.82
CA ALA A 10 34.55 -23.63 -15.56
C ALA A 10 33.82 -24.79 -14.84
N VAL A 11 32.51 -24.96 -15.05
CA VAL A 11 31.72 -26.01 -14.39
C VAL A 11 31.83 -27.36 -15.11
N CYS A 12 32.00 -27.38 -16.43
CA CYS A 12 32.22 -28.62 -17.20
C CYS A 12 33.59 -29.30 -16.96
N ARG A 13 34.46 -28.74 -16.11
CA ARG A 13 35.81 -29.29 -15.86
C ARG A 13 35.96 -30.02 -14.52
N ARG A 14 34.90 -30.10 -13.69
CA ARG A 14 35.00 -30.69 -12.33
C ARG A 14 34.28 -32.03 -12.12
N THR A 15 33.60 -32.56 -13.12
CA THR A 15 32.92 -33.88 -13.05
C THR A 15 33.13 -34.63 -14.36
N GLY A 16 34.32 -35.20 -14.54
CA GLY A 16 34.70 -35.89 -15.77
C GLY A 16 34.34 -37.38 -15.75
N VAL A 17 33.27 -37.76 -16.46
CA VAL A 17 33.00 -39.05 -17.14
C VAL A 17 31.81 -38.76 -18.08
N GLY A 18 31.75 -39.05 -19.38
CA GLY A 18 32.65 -39.73 -20.30
C GLY A 18 32.17 -39.50 -21.75
N ARG A 19 33.07 -39.74 -22.72
CA ARG A 19 32.76 -39.95 -24.14
C ARG A 19 33.22 -41.36 -24.49
N LEU A 20 32.37 -42.15 -25.15
CA LEU A 20 32.68 -43.13 -26.22
C LEU A 20 31.47 -44.04 -26.53
N PHE A 21 31.37 -44.46 -27.81
CA PHE A 21 30.40 -45.37 -28.48
C PHE A 21 29.04 -44.76 -28.85
N ASP A 22 28.57 -44.63 -30.09
CA ASP A 22 28.76 -45.28 -31.42
C ASP A 22 28.24 -46.74 -31.55
N SER A 23 27.35 -46.92 -32.54
CA SER A 23 26.95 -48.16 -33.25
C SER A 23 25.99 -49.20 -32.62
N ALA A 24 24.71 -49.14 -33.03
CA ALA A 24 23.81 -50.21 -33.58
C ALA A 24 23.55 -51.57 -32.85
N PRO A 25 22.53 -52.41 -33.20
CA PRO A 25 21.13 -52.14 -33.61
C PRO A 25 20.05 -53.16 -33.05
N THR A 26 18.78 -52.93 -33.42
CA THR A 26 17.65 -53.90 -33.67
C THR A 26 16.98 -54.71 -32.53
N GLY A 27 15.65 -54.88 -32.44
CA GLY A 27 14.53 -54.41 -33.28
C GLY A 27 13.18 -55.13 -32.98
N ARG A 28 12.18 -54.82 -33.84
CA ARG A 28 10.86 -55.47 -34.16
C ARG A 28 9.62 -54.69 -33.68
N ARG A 29 8.50 -54.54 -34.41
CA ARG A 29 7.82 -55.18 -35.58
C ARG A 29 7.08 -54.07 -36.39
N GLY A 30 6.57 -54.17 -37.62
CA GLY A 30 6.46 -55.22 -38.65
C GLY A 30 5.56 -54.73 -39.82
N GLY A 31 5.65 -55.43 -40.98
CA GLY A 31 4.74 -55.38 -42.15
C GLY A 31 5.18 -54.46 -43.31
N PRO A 32 4.82 -54.71 -44.61
CA PRO A 32 3.98 -55.79 -45.19
C PRO A 32 4.61 -56.49 -46.45
N GLY A 33 3.94 -57.51 -47.02
CA GLY A 33 4.14 -57.91 -48.43
C GLY A 33 4.32 -59.42 -48.73
N HIS A 34 3.24 -60.07 -49.16
CA HIS A 34 3.25 -61.23 -50.08
C HIS A 34 3.40 -60.71 -51.53
N PRO A 35 3.66 -61.51 -52.60
CA PRO A 35 4.10 -62.91 -52.81
C PRO A 35 5.31 -62.95 -53.82
N PRO A 36 5.70 -64.00 -54.60
CA PRO A 36 5.15 -65.35 -54.76
C PRO A 36 6.14 -66.52 -54.65
N ARG A 37 5.49 -67.69 -54.56
CA ARG A 37 6.03 -69.04 -54.75
C ARG A 37 6.90 -69.13 -56.00
N ARG A 38 8.15 -69.61 -55.82
CA ARG A 38 8.89 -70.27 -56.90
C ARG A 38 8.88 -71.77 -56.64
N THR A 39 8.21 -72.42 -57.56
CA THR A 39 8.19 -73.84 -57.87
C THR A 39 9.60 -74.42 -57.98
N CYS A 40 9.81 -75.53 -57.29
CA CYS A 40 10.82 -76.51 -57.66
C CYS A 40 10.46 -77.09 -59.03
N VAL A 41 11.30 -76.86 -60.03
CA VAL A 41 11.43 -77.71 -61.22
C VAL A 41 12.92 -77.73 -61.59
N ASP A 42 13.48 -78.92 -61.46
CA ASP A 42 14.60 -79.52 -62.18
C ASP A 42 15.82 -78.66 -62.53
N ASN A 43 16.91 -78.92 -61.81
CA ASN A 43 18.21 -79.03 -62.48
C ASN A 43 18.93 -80.29 -61.96
N PRO A 44 19.16 -81.30 -62.81
CA PRO A 44 19.85 -82.53 -62.44
C PRO A 44 21.37 -82.31 -62.51
N GLY A 45 22.09 -82.80 -61.50
CA GLY A 45 23.54 -82.97 -61.57
C GLY A 45 24.36 -81.86 -60.90
N LEU A 46 24.45 -81.90 -59.57
CA LEU A 46 25.65 -81.49 -58.86
C LEU A 46 25.93 -82.52 -57.75
N LEU A 47 27.10 -83.14 -57.87
CA LEU A 47 27.61 -84.23 -57.07
C LEU A 47 27.57 -83.90 -55.57
N GLN A 48 27.01 -84.81 -54.78
CA GLN A 48 27.13 -84.78 -53.31
C GLN A 48 28.62 -84.85 -52.95
N PRO A 49 29.13 -84.03 -52.01
CA PRO A 49 30.42 -84.30 -51.39
C PRO A 49 30.26 -85.59 -50.58
N GLU A 50 30.99 -86.64 -50.95
CA GLU A 50 31.03 -87.88 -50.17
C GLU A 50 31.35 -87.53 -48.71
N ARG A 51 30.40 -87.79 -47.81
CA ARG A 51 30.70 -87.78 -46.37
C ARG A 51 31.82 -88.80 -46.15
N PRO A 52 32.93 -88.46 -45.48
CA PRO A 52 33.96 -89.44 -45.17
C PRO A 52 33.30 -90.60 -44.42
N ARG A 53 33.40 -91.82 -44.96
CA ARG A 53 32.93 -93.04 -44.29
C ARG A 53 33.68 -93.18 -42.97
N VAL A 54 33.09 -92.69 -41.88
CA VAL A 54 33.66 -92.84 -40.54
C VAL A 54 33.64 -94.33 -40.24
N LYS A 55 34.82 -94.95 -40.20
CA LYS A 55 34.97 -96.32 -39.72
C LYS A 55 34.62 -96.31 -38.23
N PRO A 56 33.59 -97.04 -37.78
CA PRO A 56 33.27 -97.08 -36.36
C PRO A 56 34.36 -97.85 -35.64
N TYR A 57 34.84 -97.29 -34.53
CA TYR A 57 35.78 -97.97 -33.64
C TYR A 57 35.16 -98.14 -32.26
N ASP A 58 35.52 -99.21 -31.56
CA ASP A 58 35.43 -99.27 -30.11
C ASP A 58 36.78 -98.79 -29.56
N ILE A 59 36.77 -97.66 -28.87
CA ILE A 59 37.94 -97.05 -28.25
C ILE A 59 37.81 -97.29 -26.74
N GLU A 60 38.60 -98.19 -26.19
CA GLU A 60 38.66 -98.44 -24.75
C GLU A 60 39.83 -97.69 -24.12
N VAL A 61 39.54 -96.75 -23.24
CA VAL A 61 40.54 -95.92 -22.56
C VAL A 61 41.13 -96.68 -21.38
N GLN A 62 42.36 -97.16 -21.51
CA GLN A 62 43.04 -97.89 -20.43
C GLN A 62 43.54 -96.95 -19.34
N ARG A 63 44.08 -95.79 -19.72
CA ARG A 63 44.60 -94.79 -18.77
C ARG A 63 44.44 -93.38 -19.31
N LEU A 64 43.96 -92.47 -18.47
CA LEU A 64 44.00 -91.03 -18.75
C LEU A 64 45.35 -90.47 -18.27
N LYS A 65 46.14 -89.91 -19.19
CA LYS A 65 47.48 -89.35 -18.88
C LYS A 65 47.41 -87.88 -18.52
N SER A 66 46.68 -87.09 -19.29
CA SER A 66 46.45 -85.67 -19.02
C SER A 66 45.20 -85.18 -19.73
N MET A 67 44.65 -84.07 -19.24
CA MET A 67 43.51 -83.38 -19.82
C MET A 67 43.82 -81.89 -19.82
N ARG A 68 43.75 -81.26 -20.98
CA ARG A 68 43.89 -79.80 -21.13
C ARG A 68 42.72 -79.25 -21.93
N HIS A 69 42.40 -78.00 -21.68
CA HIS A 69 41.41 -77.27 -22.46
C HIS A 69 42.10 -76.11 -23.15
N ASP A 70 42.03 -76.09 -24.49
CA ASP A 70 42.53 -75.00 -25.32
C ASP A 70 41.53 -74.72 -26.46
N LYS A 71 41.25 -73.44 -26.74
CA LYS A 71 40.39 -72.97 -27.85
C LYS A 71 39.04 -73.70 -28.02
N GLY A 72 38.36 -74.02 -26.93
CA GLY A 72 37.03 -74.66 -26.96
C GLY A 72 37.06 -76.17 -27.26
N LEU A 73 38.25 -76.78 -27.26
CA LEU A 73 38.44 -78.21 -27.38
C LEU A 73 39.06 -78.76 -26.09
N ILE A 74 38.58 -79.92 -25.67
CA ILE A 74 39.18 -80.69 -24.59
C ILE A 74 40.17 -81.65 -25.23
N GLU A 75 41.45 -81.43 -24.99
CA GLU A 75 42.52 -82.32 -25.44
C GLU A 75 42.77 -83.37 -24.35
N LEU A 76 42.51 -84.63 -24.70
CA LEU A 76 42.67 -85.79 -23.82
C LEU A 76 43.87 -86.60 -24.29
N SER A 77 44.92 -86.66 -23.49
CA SER A 77 46.01 -87.61 -23.71
C SER A 77 45.65 -88.91 -23.00
N ILE A 78 45.43 -89.97 -23.77
CA ILE A 78 44.99 -91.27 -23.28
C ILE A 78 45.85 -92.41 -23.81
N ASP A 79 46.01 -93.44 -23.00
CA ASP A 79 46.34 -94.77 -23.51
C ASP A 79 45.02 -95.47 -23.83
N ALA A 80 44.80 -95.81 -25.10
CA ALA A 80 43.56 -96.41 -25.54
C ALA A 80 43.78 -97.60 -26.48
N LEU A 81 42.93 -98.62 -26.32
CA LEU A 81 42.81 -99.73 -27.23
C LEU A 81 41.75 -99.38 -28.28
N VAL A 82 42.14 -99.34 -29.56
CA VAL A 82 41.24 -98.97 -30.67
C VAL A 82 40.97 -100.20 -31.51
N MET A 83 39.72 -100.66 -31.52
CA MET A 83 39.28 -101.85 -32.25
C MET A 83 38.29 -101.48 -33.36
N PRO A 84 38.44 -101.98 -34.60
CA PRO A 84 37.46 -101.74 -35.65
C PRO A 84 36.15 -102.47 -35.35
N ARG A 85 35.03 -101.75 -35.43
CA ARG A 85 33.69 -102.29 -35.15
C ARG A 85 32.99 -102.69 -36.45
N THR A 86 32.37 -103.86 -36.47
CA THR A 86 31.54 -104.30 -37.60
C THR A 86 30.14 -103.68 -37.48
N LEU A 87 29.67 -103.04 -38.56
CA LEU A 87 28.32 -102.47 -38.62
C LEU A 87 27.29 -103.61 -38.61
N ARG A 88 26.31 -103.56 -37.70
CA ARG A 88 25.04 -104.29 -37.82
C ARG A 88 24.08 -103.45 -38.65
N ASP A 89 23.32 -104.09 -39.52
CA ASP A 89 22.57 -103.49 -40.64
C ASP A 89 21.50 -102.44 -40.23
N ASP A 90 21.13 -102.37 -38.95
CA ASP A 90 20.07 -101.49 -38.42
C ASP A 90 20.58 -100.31 -37.56
N GLN A 91 21.88 -99.98 -37.55
CA GLN A 91 22.42 -98.88 -36.74
C GLN A 91 23.30 -97.90 -37.53
N ALA A 92 23.14 -96.60 -37.27
CA ALA A 92 24.01 -95.56 -37.81
C ALA A 92 25.47 -95.76 -37.33
N PRO A 93 26.49 -95.49 -38.17
CA PRO A 93 27.89 -95.70 -37.80
C PRO A 93 28.28 -94.78 -36.63
N SER A 94 28.57 -95.38 -35.47
CA SER A 94 28.98 -94.68 -34.25
C SER A 94 30.22 -95.32 -33.63
N THR A 95 31.25 -94.51 -33.36
CA THR A 95 32.42 -94.89 -32.57
C THR A 95 32.05 -94.86 -31.08
N CYS A 96 32.30 -95.95 -30.35
CA CYS A 96 32.00 -96.04 -28.92
C CYS A 96 33.27 -95.80 -28.10
N LEU A 97 33.20 -94.94 -27.08
CA LEU A 97 34.29 -94.69 -26.14
C LEU A 97 33.98 -95.38 -24.82
N ARG A 98 34.75 -96.39 -24.45
CA ARG A 98 34.64 -97.12 -23.17
C ARG A 98 35.68 -96.54 -22.22
N LEU A 99 35.25 -95.97 -21.10
CA LEU A 99 36.13 -95.48 -20.05
C LEU A 99 35.90 -96.28 -18.76
N PRO A 100 36.93 -96.52 -17.94
CA PRO A 100 36.78 -97.06 -16.60
C PRO A 100 35.83 -96.17 -15.78
N VAL A 101 34.92 -96.80 -15.03
CA VAL A 101 33.89 -96.10 -14.24
C VAL A 101 34.51 -95.05 -13.29
N GLU A 102 35.70 -95.32 -12.75
CA GLU A 102 36.43 -94.38 -11.88
C GLU A 102 36.81 -93.07 -12.59
N HIS A 103 37.22 -93.11 -13.86
CA HIS A 103 37.54 -91.90 -14.63
C HIS A 103 36.28 -91.11 -15.01
N ALA A 104 35.18 -91.80 -15.33
CA ALA A 104 33.89 -91.16 -15.59
C ALA A 104 33.35 -90.46 -14.32
N ARG A 105 33.52 -91.09 -13.14
CA ARG A 105 33.19 -90.49 -11.84
C ARG A 105 33.99 -89.23 -11.56
N THR A 106 35.30 -89.25 -11.80
CA THR A 106 36.17 -88.07 -11.60
C THR A 106 35.76 -86.89 -12.48
N LEU A 107 35.47 -87.13 -13.77
CA LEU A 107 34.96 -86.09 -14.68
C LEU A 107 33.61 -85.54 -14.22
N LEU A 108 32.69 -86.40 -13.78
CA LEU A 108 31.38 -85.98 -13.28
C LEU A 108 31.49 -85.16 -11.99
N ILE A 109 32.43 -85.51 -11.10
CA ILE A 109 32.71 -84.75 -9.86
C ILE A 109 33.27 -83.36 -10.21
N LEU A 110 34.25 -83.28 -11.11
CA LEU A 110 34.81 -82.00 -11.58
C LEU A 110 33.75 -81.11 -12.22
N LEU A 111 32.88 -81.67 -13.07
CA LEU A 111 31.78 -80.92 -13.69
C LEU A 111 30.77 -80.43 -12.64
N LYS A 112 30.40 -81.28 -11.69
CA LYS A 112 29.53 -80.90 -10.57
C LYS A 112 30.15 -79.80 -9.72
N GLN A 113 31.45 -79.85 -9.47
CA GLN A 113 32.18 -78.83 -8.72
C GLN A 113 32.20 -77.50 -9.47
N GLN A 114 32.48 -77.50 -10.78
CA GLN A 114 32.45 -76.29 -11.61
C GLN A 114 31.05 -75.67 -11.70
N LEU A 115 30.01 -76.50 -11.84
CA LEU A 115 28.62 -76.03 -11.81
C LEU A 115 28.23 -75.47 -10.45
N ALA A 116 28.65 -76.10 -9.35
CA ALA A 116 28.39 -75.61 -8.00
C ALA A 116 29.12 -74.28 -7.74
N GLU A 117 30.36 -74.14 -8.22
CA GLU A 117 31.13 -72.90 -8.12
C GLU A 117 30.49 -71.76 -8.92
N LEU A 118 30.06 -72.05 -10.15
CA LEU A 118 29.32 -71.11 -10.98
C LEU A 118 28.01 -70.69 -10.32
N ALA A 119 27.23 -71.64 -9.79
CA ALA A 119 25.99 -71.36 -9.07
C ALA A 119 26.23 -70.50 -7.81
N SER A 120 27.31 -70.75 -7.07
CA SER A 120 27.70 -69.95 -5.92
C SER A 120 28.10 -68.52 -6.31
N ARG A 121 28.87 -68.35 -7.40
CA ARG A 121 29.25 -67.03 -7.92
C ARG A 121 28.03 -66.26 -8.40
N PHE A 122 27.12 -66.91 -9.13
CA PHE A 122 25.84 -66.31 -9.52
C PHE A 122 25.00 -65.89 -8.31
N GLY A 123 24.88 -66.75 -7.30
CA GLY A 123 24.18 -66.44 -6.05
C GLY A 123 24.78 -65.23 -5.34
N HIS A 124 26.11 -65.14 -5.28
CA HIS A 124 26.81 -64.00 -4.69
C HIS A 124 26.56 -62.71 -5.48
N THR A 125 26.68 -62.74 -6.82
CA THR A 125 26.43 -61.56 -7.66
C THR A 125 24.99 -61.08 -7.56
N VAL A 126 24.00 -62.00 -7.57
CA VAL A 126 22.60 -61.64 -7.38
C VAL A 126 22.36 -61.05 -5.99
N GLY A 127 23.01 -61.59 -4.95
CA GLY A 127 22.99 -61.03 -3.61
C GLY A 127 23.53 -59.60 -3.56
N THR A 128 24.74 -59.36 -4.09
CA THR A 128 25.34 -58.03 -4.16
C THR A 128 24.49 -57.03 -4.94
N VAL A 129 23.90 -57.46 -6.07
CA VAL A 129 23.00 -56.60 -6.86
C VAL A 129 21.73 -56.28 -6.04
N ALA A 130 21.12 -57.26 -5.37
CA ALA A 130 19.95 -57.02 -4.54
C ALA A 130 20.24 -56.09 -3.35
N ASP A 131 21.41 -56.23 -2.72
CA ASP A 131 21.83 -55.40 -1.59
C ASP A 131 22.14 -53.97 -2.05
N THR A 132 22.89 -53.79 -3.14
CA THR A 132 23.17 -52.45 -3.71
C THR A 132 21.88 -51.73 -4.15
N TRP A 133 20.90 -52.43 -4.69
CA TRP A 133 19.58 -51.85 -4.98
C TRP A 133 18.82 -51.46 -3.71
N ARG A 134 18.90 -52.28 -2.65
CA ARG A 134 18.25 -51.98 -1.37
C ARG A 134 18.87 -50.76 -0.71
N ASP A 135 20.19 -50.64 -0.77
CA ASP A 135 20.94 -49.49 -0.25
C ASP A 135 20.63 -48.22 -1.06
N ALA A 136 20.61 -48.31 -2.40
CA ALA A 136 20.23 -47.19 -3.25
C ALA A 136 18.78 -46.72 -3.01
N LEU A 137 17.85 -47.65 -2.78
CA LEU A 137 16.46 -47.33 -2.43
C LEU A 137 16.37 -46.67 -1.05
N ALA A 138 17.11 -47.16 -0.06
CA ALA A 138 17.14 -46.57 1.28
C ALA A 138 17.77 -45.15 1.26
N GLU A 139 18.82 -44.95 0.48
CA GLU A 139 19.43 -43.63 0.24
C GLU A 139 18.44 -42.68 -0.45
N HIS A 140 17.75 -43.16 -1.48
CA HIS A 140 16.74 -42.38 -2.18
C HIS A 140 15.58 -41.98 -1.26
N GLN A 141 15.06 -42.90 -0.45
CA GLN A 141 13.99 -42.62 0.52
C GLN A 141 14.43 -41.58 1.56
N ARG A 142 15.66 -41.68 2.07
CA ARG A 142 16.21 -40.73 3.05
C ARG A 142 16.42 -39.34 2.44
N CYS A 143 17.00 -39.27 1.25
CA CYS A 143 17.22 -38.02 0.52
C CYS A 143 15.87 -37.35 0.17
N SER A 144 14.89 -38.13 -0.28
CA SER A 144 13.53 -37.64 -0.55
C SER A 144 12.86 -37.10 0.70
N GLY A 145 12.92 -37.83 1.82
CA GLY A 145 12.38 -37.37 3.11
C GLY A 145 13.06 -36.10 3.64
N GLN A 146 14.38 -36.00 3.51
CA GLN A 146 15.13 -34.80 3.88
C GLN A 146 14.70 -33.59 3.03
N TRP A 147 14.60 -33.75 1.70
CA TRP A 147 14.16 -32.70 0.80
C TRP A 147 12.72 -32.23 1.11
N GLN A 148 11.81 -33.17 1.40
CA GLN A 148 10.44 -32.85 1.82
C GLN A 148 10.42 -32.04 3.12
N ALA A 149 11.21 -32.45 4.12
CA ALA A 149 11.30 -31.75 5.40
C ALA A 149 11.88 -30.33 5.24
N GLU A 150 12.95 -30.16 4.47
CA GLU A 150 13.57 -28.86 4.19
C GLU A 150 12.61 -27.93 3.43
N THR A 151 11.88 -28.46 2.45
CA THR A 151 10.87 -27.69 1.69
C THR A 151 9.73 -27.25 2.61
N GLN A 152 9.21 -28.16 3.45
CA GLN A 152 8.16 -27.84 4.40
C GLN A 152 8.62 -26.80 5.44
N ALA A 153 9.84 -26.92 5.94
CA ALA A 153 10.42 -25.95 6.87
C ALA A 153 10.57 -24.57 6.22
N SER A 154 11.03 -24.51 4.96
CA SER A 154 11.13 -23.27 4.20
C SER A 154 9.76 -22.62 4.02
N LEU A 155 8.76 -23.35 3.52
CA LEU A 155 7.39 -22.83 3.33
C LEU A 155 6.78 -22.32 4.65
N THR A 156 7.00 -23.05 5.75
CA THR A 156 6.53 -22.64 7.08
C THR A 156 7.23 -21.35 7.54
N GLY A 157 8.55 -21.26 7.35
CA GLY A 157 9.31 -20.05 7.67
C GLY A 157 8.88 -18.84 6.83
N TRP A 158 8.56 -19.04 5.56
CA TRP A 158 7.99 -17.99 4.70
C TRP A 158 6.61 -17.54 5.17
N ALA A 159 5.71 -18.47 5.51
CA ALA A 159 4.37 -18.15 6.02
C ALA A 159 4.46 -17.36 7.34
N GLN A 160 5.27 -17.82 8.30
CA GLN A 160 5.49 -17.11 9.56
C GLN A 160 6.12 -15.72 9.35
N GLY A 161 7.12 -15.62 8.47
CA GLY A 161 7.75 -14.34 8.14
C GLY A 161 6.81 -13.39 7.40
N PHE A 162 5.85 -13.91 6.64
CA PHE A 162 4.78 -13.12 6.01
C PHE A 162 3.79 -12.61 7.06
N ASP A 163 3.29 -13.48 7.94
CA ASP A 163 2.37 -13.11 9.03
C ASP A 163 2.98 -12.07 9.96
N GLN A 164 4.25 -12.23 10.33
CA GLN A 164 4.92 -11.27 11.21
C GLN A 164 5.10 -9.90 10.54
N ARG A 165 5.41 -9.89 9.23
CA ARG A 165 5.57 -8.64 8.46
C ARG A 165 4.25 -7.95 8.18
N SER A 166 3.18 -8.70 7.88
CA SER A 166 1.85 -8.16 7.67
C SER A 166 1.28 -7.57 8.96
N ALA A 167 1.43 -8.27 10.10
CA ALA A 167 1.05 -7.75 11.40
C ALA A 167 1.83 -6.48 11.79
N ALA A 168 3.14 -6.45 11.54
CA ALA A 168 3.96 -5.27 11.80
C ALA A 168 3.56 -4.07 10.91
N LEU A 169 3.22 -4.32 9.65
CA LEU A 169 2.72 -3.29 8.74
C LEU A 169 1.37 -2.74 9.22
N LEU A 170 0.43 -3.60 9.59
CA LEU A 170 -0.88 -3.20 10.12
C LEU A 170 -0.73 -2.36 11.41
N ALA A 171 0.13 -2.80 12.34
CA ALA A 171 0.41 -2.05 13.56
C ALA A 171 1.05 -0.68 13.27
N SER A 172 1.92 -0.59 12.24
CA SER A 172 2.50 0.69 11.79
C SER A 172 1.45 1.62 11.19
N VAL A 173 0.53 1.09 10.37
CA VAL A 173 -0.58 1.86 9.80
C VAL A 173 -1.52 2.35 10.90
N GLU A 174 -1.88 1.50 11.86
CA GLU A 174 -2.68 1.91 13.01
C GLU A 174 -1.97 2.96 13.88
N GLY A 175 -0.67 2.78 14.12
CA GLY A 175 0.15 3.74 14.86
C GLY A 175 0.24 5.10 14.16
N THR A 176 0.43 5.13 12.85
CA THR A 176 0.46 6.38 12.06
C THR A 176 -0.93 7.02 11.97
N HIS A 177 -2.00 6.24 11.84
CA HIS A 177 -3.37 6.75 11.84
C HIS A 177 -3.73 7.42 13.17
N THR A 178 -3.45 6.75 14.30
CA THR A 178 -3.70 7.31 15.63
C THR A 178 -2.84 8.54 15.92
N ALA A 179 -1.59 8.58 15.42
CA ALA A 179 -0.75 9.76 15.50
C ALA A 179 -1.31 10.93 14.68
N LEU A 180 -1.77 10.68 13.45
CA LEU A 180 -2.40 11.70 12.61
C LEU A 180 -3.69 12.23 13.25
N GLN A 181 -4.54 11.35 13.78
CA GLN A 181 -5.77 11.74 14.51
C GLN A 181 -5.45 12.64 15.71
N ARG A 182 -4.41 12.32 16.48
CA ARG A 182 -3.94 13.18 17.59
C ARG A 182 -3.46 14.54 17.09
N THR A 183 -2.60 14.59 16.09
CA THR A 183 -2.11 15.85 15.52
C THR A 183 -3.25 16.72 14.99
N VAL A 184 -4.26 16.13 14.35
CA VAL A 184 -5.44 16.86 13.88
C VAL A 184 -6.27 17.39 15.05
N ALA A 185 -6.50 16.57 16.09
CA ALA A 185 -7.22 17.00 17.29
C ALA A 185 -6.49 18.16 18.00
N ASP A 186 -5.18 18.06 18.15
CA ASP A 186 -4.33 19.08 18.77
C ASP A 186 -4.33 20.37 17.95
N ALA A 187 -4.20 20.27 16.61
CA ALA A 187 -4.27 21.42 15.72
C ALA A 187 -5.65 22.10 15.77
N HIS A 188 -6.73 21.32 15.83
CA HIS A 188 -8.09 21.84 15.93
C HIS A 188 -8.31 22.58 17.26
N ALA A 189 -7.85 21.99 18.37
CA ALA A 189 -7.90 22.62 19.69
C ALA A 189 -7.08 23.93 19.72
N ALA A 190 -5.91 23.94 19.10
CA ALA A 190 -5.06 25.13 19.01
C ALA A 190 -5.70 26.24 18.16
N LEU A 191 -6.32 25.89 17.03
CA LEU A 191 -7.01 26.85 16.17
C LEU A 191 -8.24 27.46 16.88
N HIS A 192 -9.05 26.64 17.55
CA HIS A 192 -10.19 27.14 18.35
C HIS A 192 -9.74 28.02 19.50
N GLY A 193 -8.73 27.60 20.27
CA GLY A 193 -8.19 28.42 21.35
C GLY A 193 -7.63 29.76 20.86
N ALA A 194 -6.98 29.78 19.69
CA ALA A 194 -6.50 31.03 19.08
C ALA A 194 -7.64 31.91 18.56
N ALA A 195 -8.72 31.34 18.03
CA ALA A 195 -9.91 32.07 17.61
C ALA A 195 -10.64 32.70 18.80
N ASP A 196 -10.87 31.92 19.87
CA ASP A 196 -11.48 32.39 21.11
C ASP A 196 -10.67 33.54 21.73
N ALA A 197 -9.34 33.42 21.76
CA ALA A 197 -8.47 34.48 22.26
C ALA A 197 -8.54 35.76 21.42
N ARG A 198 -8.59 35.65 20.09
CA ARG A 198 -8.74 36.82 19.20
C ARG A 198 -10.09 37.51 19.38
N ASP A 199 -11.16 36.74 19.55
CA ASP A 199 -12.49 37.31 19.74
C ASP A 199 -12.65 37.95 21.13
N GLN A 200 -12.07 37.35 22.17
CA GLN A 200 -11.99 38.00 23.50
C GLN A 200 -11.19 39.31 23.44
N GLN A 201 -10.06 39.34 22.73
CA GLN A 201 -9.28 40.57 22.54
C GLN A 201 -10.10 41.63 21.80
N ARG A 202 -10.75 41.25 20.69
CA ARG A 202 -11.59 42.17 19.91
C ARG A 202 -12.74 42.75 20.74
N GLN A 203 -13.37 41.92 21.58
CA GLN A 203 -14.41 42.36 22.51
C GLN A 203 -13.88 43.32 23.57
N ALA A 204 -12.68 43.06 24.11
CA ALA A 204 -12.02 43.96 25.05
C ALA A 204 -11.71 45.31 24.41
N ASP A 205 -11.09 45.31 23.22
CA ASP A 205 -10.76 46.53 22.46
C ASP A 205 -12.03 47.34 22.12
N TRP A 206 -13.11 46.68 21.72
CA TRP A 206 -14.40 47.33 21.49
C TRP A 206 -15.01 47.91 22.76
N THR A 207 -14.95 47.20 23.87
CA THR A 207 -15.46 47.67 25.16
C THR A 207 -14.67 48.90 25.63
N GLU A 208 -13.35 48.88 25.47
CA GLU A 208 -12.49 50.02 25.80
C GLU A 208 -12.78 51.24 24.91
N SER A 209 -12.94 51.03 23.60
CA SER A 209 -13.30 52.10 22.67
C SER A 209 -14.64 52.74 23.03
N LEU A 210 -15.66 51.92 23.33
CA LEU A 210 -16.97 52.41 23.76
C LEU A 210 -16.91 53.15 25.11
N ALA A 211 -16.12 52.66 26.07
CA ALA A 211 -15.91 53.33 27.35
C ALA A 211 -15.20 54.69 27.16
N SER A 212 -14.20 54.74 26.28
CA SER A 212 -13.49 55.97 25.93
C SER A 212 -14.42 56.99 25.26
N MET A 213 -15.23 56.55 24.29
CA MET A 213 -16.26 57.38 23.65
C MET A 213 -17.28 57.91 24.66
N ALA A 214 -17.80 57.05 25.54
CA ALA A 214 -18.76 57.46 26.58
C ALA A 214 -18.14 58.49 27.54
N SER A 215 -16.88 58.29 27.95
CA SER A 215 -16.16 59.24 28.81
C SER A 215 -15.92 60.59 28.14
N THR A 216 -15.69 60.60 26.83
CA THR A 216 -15.48 61.81 26.04
C THR A 216 -16.79 62.57 25.89
N LEU A 217 -17.87 61.87 25.50
CA LEU A 217 -19.21 62.46 25.42
C LEU A 217 -19.67 63.05 26.76
N GLN A 218 -19.41 62.34 27.87
CA GLN A 218 -19.73 62.81 29.21
C GLN A 218 -18.96 64.10 29.57
N ARG A 219 -17.66 64.15 29.24
CA ARG A 219 -16.84 65.36 29.47
C ARG A 219 -17.32 66.53 28.60
N ASP A 220 -17.59 66.30 27.33
CA ASP A 220 -18.07 67.33 26.41
C ASP A 220 -19.43 67.87 26.86
N TRP A 221 -20.33 67.00 27.33
CA TRP A 221 -21.62 67.42 27.85
C TRP A 221 -21.51 68.22 29.15
N GLN A 222 -20.64 67.80 30.08
CA GLN A 222 -20.37 68.56 31.31
C GLN A 222 -19.77 69.94 31.00
N ALA A 223 -18.84 70.02 30.04
CA ALA A 223 -18.23 71.27 29.61
C ALA A 223 -19.26 72.22 28.96
N ALA A 224 -20.09 71.70 28.06
CA ALA A 224 -21.17 72.46 27.44
C ALA A 224 -22.19 72.94 28.48
N GLY A 225 -22.53 72.10 29.47
CA GLY A 225 -23.42 72.48 30.58
C GLY A 225 -22.83 73.59 31.46
N ALA A 226 -21.54 73.53 31.78
CA ALA A 226 -20.84 74.58 32.52
C ALA A 226 -20.81 75.91 31.74
N GLN A 227 -20.55 75.87 30.42
CA GLN A 227 -20.60 77.05 29.56
C GLN A 227 -22.02 77.66 29.49
N ALA A 228 -23.05 76.83 29.33
CA ALA A 228 -24.43 77.28 29.30
C ALA A 228 -24.85 77.96 30.63
N LEU A 229 -24.45 77.40 31.77
CA LEU A 229 -24.68 78.01 33.08
C LEU A 229 -23.95 79.35 33.23
N ALA A 230 -22.68 79.42 32.81
CA ALA A 230 -21.90 80.65 32.84
C ALA A 230 -22.53 81.75 31.96
N GLN A 231 -23.03 81.40 30.77
CA GLN A 231 -23.80 82.32 29.92
C GLN A 231 -25.08 82.79 30.61
N GLN A 232 -25.86 81.90 31.22
CA GLN A 232 -27.07 82.31 31.96
C GLN A 232 -26.75 83.26 33.12
N GLN A 233 -25.70 82.98 33.89
CA GLN A 233 -25.26 83.86 34.98
C GLN A 233 -24.87 85.24 34.46
N ALA A 234 -24.10 85.31 33.36
CA ALA A 234 -23.74 86.57 32.73
C ALA A 234 -24.96 87.36 32.23
N ILE A 235 -25.96 86.68 31.66
CA ILE A 235 -27.23 87.28 31.25
C ILE A 235 -27.98 87.84 32.47
N CYS A 236 -28.16 87.05 33.53
CA CYS A 236 -28.85 87.49 34.75
C CYS A 236 -28.14 88.69 35.39
N GLN A 237 -26.82 88.67 35.45
CA GLN A 237 -26.01 89.75 36.03
C GLN A 237 -26.09 91.03 35.18
N THR A 238 -26.13 90.88 33.84
CA THR A 238 -26.38 92.00 32.91
C THR A 238 -27.78 92.58 33.11
N LEU A 239 -28.80 91.73 33.29
CA LEU A 239 -30.18 92.16 33.57
C LEU A 239 -30.28 92.90 34.91
N GLU A 240 -29.65 92.38 35.96
CA GLU A 240 -29.62 93.03 37.28
C GLU A 240 -28.94 94.41 37.22
N THR A 241 -27.76 94.48 36.60
CA THR A 241 -27.03 95.74 36.38
C THR A 241 -27.87 96.74 35.59
N THR A 242 -28.57 96.27 34.54
CA THR A 242 -29.45 97.11 33.73
C THR A 242 -30.64 97.61 34.55
N ALA A 243 -31.26 96.76 35.38
CA ALA A 243 -32.35 97.14 36.26
C ALA A 243 -31.94 98.18 37.31
N GLN A 244 -30.76 98.04 37.93
CA GLN A 244 -30.22 99.04 38.87
C GLN A 244 -29.86 100.36 38.19
N ASN A 245 -29.30 100.32 36.98
CA ASN A 245 -29.05 101.54 36.20
C ASN A 245 -30.36 102.25 35.83
N LEU A 246 -31.38 101.51 35.41
CA LEU A 246 -32.72 102.04 35.15
C LEU A 246 -33.35 102.63 36.41
N HIS A 247 -33.24 101.96 37.56
CA HIS A 247 -33.76 102.48 38.83
C HIS A 247 -33.05 103.77 39.24
N THR A 248 -31.72 103.81 39.15
CA THR A 248 -30.92 105.00 39.48
C THR A 248 -31.24 106.16 38.55
N GLN A 249 -31.40 105.90 37.24
CA GLN A 249 -31.84 106.91 36.27
C GLN A 249 -33.25 107.39 36.56
N ALA A 250 -34.20 106.49 36.86
CA ALA A 250 -35.57 106.85 37.21
C ALA A 250 -35.63 107.68 38.49
N GLU A 251 -34.83 107.36 39.51
CA GLU A 251 -34.77 108.11 40.76
C GLU A 251 -34.15 109.50 40.55
N ALA A 252 -33.07 109.59 39.76
CA ALA A 252 -32.47 110.86 39.37
C ALA A 252 -33.46 111.72 38.56
N HIS A 253 -34.18 111.09 37.63
CA HIS A 253 -35.20 111.76 36.82
C HIS A 253 -36.33 112.29 37.71
N ALA A 254 -36.87 111.47 38.62
CA ALA A 254 -37.91 111.87 39.57
C ALA A 254 -37.45 113.00 40.50
N ARG A 255 -36.22 112.96 41.02
CA ARG A 255 -35.66 114.07 41.81
C ARG A 255 -35.56 115.36 41.00
N ASN A 256 -35.15 115.26 39.74
CA ASN A 256 -35.06 116.41 38.85
C ASN A 256 -36.46 116.96 38.53
N THR A 257 -37.44 116.09 38.30
CA THR A 257 -38.85 116.48 38.12
C THR A 257 -39.43 117.12 39.37
N ILE A 258 -39.16 116.60 40.57
CA ILE A 258 -39.61 117.21 41.84
C ILE A 258 -38.95 118.57 42.04
N ALA A 259 -37.66 118.71 41.72
CA ALA A 259 -36.97 119.99 41.77
C ALA A 259 -37.57 121.00 40.78
N GLU A 260 -37.85 120.58 39.54
CA GLU A 260 -38.56 121.36 38.52
C GLU A 260 -39.96 121.77 38.99
N VAL A 261 -40.76 120.83 39.52
CA VAL A 261 -42.11 121.11 40.05
C VAL A 261 -42.04 122.03 41.26
N ALA A 262 -41.10 121.85 42.19
CA ALA A 262 -40.88 122.77 43.30
C ALA A 262 -40.51 124.17 42.79
N ARG A 263 -39.66 124.25 41.76
CA ARG A 263 -39.30 125.52 41.11
C ARG A 263 -40.51 126.15 40.41
N LEU A 264 -41.36 125.37 39.75
CA LEU A 264 -42.61 125.83 39.13
C LEU A 264 -43.64 126.26 40.17
N VAL A 265 -43.70 125.62 41.34
CA VAL A 265 -44.57 126.03 42.47
C VAL A 265 -44.06 127.33 43.11
N GLU A 266 -42.75 127.48 43.28
CA GLU A 266 -42.11 128.74 43.72
C GLU A 266 -42.36 129.86 42.69
N THR A 267 -42.29 129.55 41.39
CA THR A 267 -42.55 130.49 40.29
C THR A 267 -44.05 130.78 40.14
N ALA A 268 -44.93 129.83 40.45
CA ALA A 268 -46.38 130.01 40.45
C ALA A 268 -46.90 130.75 41.70
N ALA A 269 -46.14 130.78 42.80
CA ALA A 269 -46.44 131.63 43.96
C ALA A 269 -46.29 133.13 43.66
N GLU A 270 -45.56 133.50 42.60
CA GLU A 270 -45.45 134.87 42.05
C GLU A 270 -46.56 135.21 41.00
N ALA A 271 -47.48 134.27 40.72
CA ALA A 271 -48.41 134.39 39.59
C ALA A 271 -49.69 135.26 39.75
N PRO A 272 -50.16 135.74 40.93
CA PRO A 272 -51.40 136.52 40.96
C PRO A 272 -51.22 138.00 40.54
N ARG A 273 -50.30 138.34 39.63
CA ARG A 273 -50.12 139.73 39.18
C ARG A 273 -49.90 140.04 37.70
N ALA A 274 -49.77 139.08 36.79
CA ALA A 274 -49.51 139.44 35.38
C ALA A 274 -50.01 138.42 34.35
N ALA A 275 -51.31 138.13 34.35
CA ALA A 275 -51.96 137.35 33.29
C ALA A 275 -52.63 138.25 32.24
N ALA A 276 -51.86 139.01 31.45
CA ALA A 276 -52.41 139.85 30.38
C ALA A 276 -51.61 139.92 29.06
N GLN A 277 -50.68 138.99 28.78
CA GLN A 277 -50.03 138.89 27.47
C GLN A 277 -49.95 137.43 26.99
N VAL A 278 -51.09 136.91 26.54
CA VAL A 278 -51.34 135.46 26.40
C VAL A 278 -51.09 134.88 25.00
N ILE A 279 -50.71 135.63 23.96
CA ILE A 279 -50.68 135.04 22.59
C ILE A 279 -49.26 134.70 22.08
N GLY A 280 -48.20 135.23 22.70
CA GLY A 280 -46.81 134.76 22.45
C GLY A 280 -46.45 133.52 23.27
N ALA A 281 -46.79 133.55 24.57
CA ALA A 281 -46.48 132.48 25.52
C ALA A 281 -47.17 131.14 25.19
N LEU A 282 -48.35 131.16 24.56
CA LEU A 282 -49.05 129.93 24.18
C LEU A 282 -48.35 129.17 23.05
N ARG A 283 -47.51 129.84 22.24
CA ARG A 283 -46.74 129.19 21.16
C ARG A 283 -45.43 128.59 21.66
N ASP A 284 -44.80 129.25 22.64
CA ASP A 284 -43.59 128.74 23.29
C ASP A 284 -43.93 127.59 24.26
N GLN A 285 -45.06 127.66 24.96
CA GLN A 285 -45.53 126.60 25.87
C GLN A 285 -46.06 125.36 25.13
N LEU A 286 -46.68 125.51 23.95
CA LEU A 286 -46.96 124.36 23.08
C LEU A 286 -45.67 123.76 22.52
N SER A 287 -44.65 124.58 22.22
CA SER A 287 -43.33 124.08 21.78
C SER A 287 -42.62 123.32 22.89
N ASP A 288 -42.69 123.78 24.15
CA ASP A 288 -42.17 123.07 25.32
C ASP A 288 -42.98 121.80 25.67
N SER A 289 -44.29 121.80 25.41
CA SER A 289 -45.14 120.61 25.57
C SER A 289 -44.84 119.57 24.48
N MET A 290 -44.68 120.00 23.22
CA MET A 290 -44.28 119.11 22.13
C MET A 290 -42.83 118.63 22.29
N ALA A 291 -41.94 119.44 22.88
CA ALA A 291 -40.59 119.01 23.24
C ALA A 291 -40.60 117.95 24.34
N ARG A 292 -41.49 118.08 25.34
CA ARG A 292 -41.70 117.04 26.37
C ARG A 292 -42.35 115.77 25.84
N ASP A 293 -43.35 115.88 24.98
CA ASP A 293 -43.97 114.72 24.34
C ASP A 293 -42.98 114.03 23.38
N ASN A 294 -42.15 114.79 22.66
CA ASN A 294 -41.03 114.23 21.91
C ASN A 294 -40.01 113.57 22.83
N GLY A 295 -39.74 114.11 24.02
CA GLY A 295 -38.88 113.48 25.03
C GLY A 295 -39.45 112.15 25.55
N LEU A 296 -40.77 112.07 25.78
CA LEU A 296 -41.46 110.83 26.17
C LEU A 296 -41.51 109.82 25.01
N LEU A 297 -41.65 110.29 23.77
CA LEU A 297 -41.56 109.45 22.58
C LEU A 297 -40.14 108.95 22.35
N ASP A 298 -39.11 109.77 22.60
CA ASP A 298 -37.70 109.37 22.56
C ASP A 298 -37.39 108.33 23.64
N GLU A 299 -37.93 108.51 24.86
CA GLU A 299 -37.72 107.53 25.92
C GLU A 299 -38.45 106.21 25.64
N ARG A 300 -39.66 106.27 25.06
CA ARG A 300 -40.38 105.08 24.61
C ARG A 300 -39.68 104.40 23.44
N ALA A 301 -39.12 105.17 22.51
CA ALA A 301 -38.30 104.66 21.40
C ALA A 301 -37.03 103.99 21.93
N ARG A 302 -36.40 104.55 22.97
CA ARG A 302 -35.23 103.99 23.66
C ARG A 302 -35.56 102.68 24.38
N ILE A 303 -36.66 102.61 25.13
CA ILE A 303 -37.09 101.36 25.78
C ILE A 303 -37.38 100.27 24.74
N MET A 304 -38.10 100.60 23.66
CA MET A 304 -38.35 99.67 22.55
C MET A 304 -37.06 99.23 21.85
N GLY A 305 -36.08 100.13 21.67
CA GLY A 305 -34.76 99.80 21.14
C GLY A 305 -33.98 98.83 22.04
N THR A 306 -34.06 99.00 23.36
CA THR A 306 -33.41 98.10 24.32
C THR A 306 -34.04 96.71 24.30
N LEU A 307 -35.38 96.66 24.24
CA LEU A 307 -36.15 95.41 24.11
C LEU A 307 -35.87 94.70 22.78
N ALA A 308 -35.74 95.44 21.68
CA ALA A 308 -35.33 94.90 20.38
C ALA A 308 -33.92 94.30 20.45
N THR A 309 -32.98 94.95 21.14
CA THR A 309 -31.60 94.46 21.31
C THR A 309 -31.55 93.18 22.17
N LEU A 310 -32.36 93.10 23.23
CA LEU A 310 -32.49 91.88 24.04
C LEU A 310 -33.15 90.74 23.27
N LEU A 311 -34.15 91.05 22.45
CA LEU A 311 -34.80 90.05 21.59
C LEU A 311 -33.81 89.52 20.54
N ASP A 312 -33.03 90.39 19.91
CA ASP A 312 -32.00 90.01 18.95
C ASP A 312 -30.90 89.14 19.58
N THR A 313 -30.46 89.45 20.81
CA THR A 313 -29.45 88.63 21.50
C THR A 313 -29.98 87.25 21.91
N VAL A 314 -31.23 87.14 22.37
CA VAL A 314 -31.86 85.84 22.64
C VAL A 314 -32.04 85.05 21.33
N ASN A 315 -32.45 85.72 20.25
CA ASN A 315 -32.63 85.07 18.95
C ASN A 315 -31.29 84.62 18.34
N ALA A 316 -30.22 85.42 18.53
CA ALA A 316 -28.86 85.06 18.16
C ALA A 316 -28.35 83.85 18.97
N ALA A 317 -28.53 83.84 20.30
CA ALA A 317 -28.14 82.73 21.17
C ALA A 317 -28.90 81.43 20.84
N ALA A 318 -30.21 81.52 20.55
CA ALA A 318 -31.00 80.38 20.12
C ALA A 318 -30.54 79.84 18.75
N THR A 319 -30.10 80.72 17.85
CA THR A 319 -29.53 80.33 16.55
C THR A 319 -28.16 79.66 16.72
N GLU A 320 -27.32 80.18 17.61
CA GLU A 320 -26.01 79.62 17.94
C GLU A 320 -26.14 78.23 18.58
N GLN A 321 -27.09 78.05 19.51
CA GLN A 321 -27.44 76.74 20.07
C GLN A 321 -27.92 75.75 19.01
N ARG A 322 -28.79 76.17 18.09
CA ARG A 322 -29.28 75.31 17.00
C ARG A 322 -28.12 74.87 16.10
N THR A 323 -27.20 75.77 15.80
CA THR A 323 -26.01 75.48 14.99
C THR A 323 -25.07 74.50 15.70
N ALA A 324 -24.89 74.62 17.02
CA ALA A 324 -24.09 73.67 17.81
C ALA A 324 -24.73 72.27 17.87
N ILE A 325 -26.06 72.19 18.03
CA ILE A 325 -26.80 70.92 17.99
C ILE A 325 -26.68 70.27 16.61
N ASP A 326 -26.86 71.03 15.53
CA ASP A 326 -26.70 70.53 14.16
C ASP A 326 -25.26 70.01 13.92
N GLY A 327 -24.25 70.68 14.50
CA GLY A 327 -22.85 70.22 14.47
C GLY A 327 -22.62 68.90 15.22
N LEU A 328 -23.20 68.73 16.41
CA LEU A 328 -23.13 67.49 17.18
C LEU A 328 -23.85 66.33 16.49
N VAL A 329 -25.05 66.59 15.93
CA VAL A 329 -25.80 65.59 15.16
C VAL A 329 -25.04 65.19 13.90
N GLY A 330 -24.44 66.16 13.20
CA GLY A 330 -23.60 65.91 12.03
C GLY A 330 -22.35 65.10 12.36
N SER A 331 -21.67 65.40 13.46
CA SER A 331 -20.48 64.65 13.88
C SER A 331 -20.82 63.21 14.29
N ALA A 332 -21.91 63.01 15.05
CA ALA A 332 -22.39 61.70 15.45
C ALA A 332 -22.81 60.85 14.23
N ALA A 333 -23.50 61.46 13.25
CA ALA A 333 -23.84 60.80 12.00
C ALA A 333 -22.58 60.39 11.21
N THR A 334 -21.58 61.26 11.15
CA THR A 334 -20.31 60.98 10.46
C THR A 334 -19.56 59.82 11.11
N VAL A 335 -19.44 59.81 12.44
CA VAL A 335 -18.79 58.71 13.18
C VAL A 335 -19.53 57.39 13.00
N LEU A 336 -20.87 57.38 13.09
CA LEU A 336 -21.68 56.17 12.85
C LEU A 336 -21.51 55.65 11.42
N GLN A 337 -21.45 56.53 10.43
CA GLN A 337 -21.24 56.14 9.04
C GLN A 337 -19.83 55.58 8.81
N GLN A 338 -18.83 56.14 9.48
CA GLN A 338 -17.44 55.68 9.43
C GLN A 338 -17.27 54.29 10.06
N VAL A 339 -17.86 54.08 11.25
CA VAL A 339 -17.90 52.76 11.91
C VAL A 339 -18.65 51.74 11.05
N GLY A 340 -19.77 52.13 10.45
CA GLY A 340 -20.54 51.28 9.55
C GLY A 340 -19.72 50.84 8.32
N GLN A 341 -19.00 51.76 7.68
CA GLN A 341 -18.11 51.42 6.56
C GLN A 341 -16.95 50.52 6.99
N GLN A 342 -16.33 50.80 8.13
CA GLN A 342 -15.20 50.03 8.63
C GLN A 342 -15.61 48.61 9.05
N PHE A 343 -16.78 48.47 9.67
CA PHE A 343 -17.38 47.17 9.98
C PHE A 343 -17.70 46.37 8.72
N ASN A 344 -18.29 47.01 7.69
CA ASN A 344 -18.62 46.33 6.44
C ASN A 344 -17.35 45.85 5.72
N ALA A 345 -16.31 46.68 5.66
CA ALA A 345 -15.01 46.30 5.12
C ALA A 345 -14.36 45.14 5.89
N GLN A 346 -14.51 45.12 7.23
CA GLN A 346 -13.99 44.05 8.06
C GLN A 346 -14.76 42.73 7.83
N ILE A 347 -16.09 42.78 7.71
CA ILE A 347 -16.93 41.61 7.39
C ILE A 347 -16.56 41.06 6.01
N GLU A 348 -16.41 41.93 5.02
CA GLU A 348 -16.08 41.50 3.65
C GLU A 348 -14.70 40.85 3.61
N ALA A 349 -13.70 41.41 4.31
CA ALA A 349 -12.38 40.81 4.44
C ALA A 349 -12.39 39.45 5.15
N GLU A 350 -13.12 39.31 6.28
CA GLU A 350 -13.25 38.01 6.96
C GLU A 350 -14.06 37.00 6.13
N SER A 351 -15.08 37.44 5.39
CA SER A 351 -15.84 36.58 4.49
C SER A 351 -14.96 36.04 3.35
N HIS A 352 -14.07 36.88 2.80
CA HIS A 352 -13.09 36.44 1.82
C HIS A 352 -12.09 35.43 2.41
N ARG A 353 -11.55 35.67 3.62
CA ARG A 353 -10.67 34.70 4.29
C ARG A 353 -11.37 33.37 4.57
N MET A 354 -12.64 33.42 4.99
CA MET A 354 -13.43 32.22 5.24
C MET A 354 -13.68 31.45 3.93
N SER A 355 -13.93 32.14 2.82
CA SER A 355 -14.03 31.55 1.48
C SER A 355 -12.72 30.91 1.04
N ASP A 356 -11.58 31.57 1.27
CA ASP A 356 -10.25 31.02 0.95
C ASP A 356 -9.94 29.78 1.79
N ALA A 357 -10.24 29.81 3.09
CA ALA A 357 -10.10 28.66 3.98
C ALA A 357 -11.00 27.50 3.56
N ALA A 358 -12.26 27.77 3.18
CA ALA A 358 -13.16 26.75 2.66
C ALA A 358 -12.64 26.12 1.36
N THR A 359 -12.03 26.92 0.48
CA THR A 359 -11.40 26.46 -0.75
C THR A 359 -10.18 25.57 -0.45
N GLN A 360 -9.35 25.94 0.52
CA GLN A 360 -8.23 25.10 0.99
C GLN A 360 -8.69 23.80 1.63
N ILE A 361 -9.77 23.82 2.42
CA ILE A 361 -10.36 22.61 3.01
C ILE A 361 -10.89 21.68 1.90
N ALA A 362 -11.58 22.23 0.89
CA ALA A 362 -12.05 21.45 -0.25
C ALA A 362 -10.88 20.84 -1.05
N ALA A 363 -9.80 21.61 -1.26
CA ALA A 363 -8.59 21.11 -1.91
C ALA A 363 -7.92 20.00 -1.09
N GLY A 364 -7.78 20.19 0.23
CA GLY A 364 -7.24 19.17 1.14
C GLY A 364 -8.10 17.91 1.17
N ALA A 365 -9.42 18.02 1.07
CA ALA A 365 -10.32 16.87 0.96
C ALA A 365 -10.11 16.07 -0.34
N ILE A 366 -9.82 16.75 -1.46
CA ILE A 366 -9.45 16.10 -2.73
C ILE A 366 -8.10 15.39 -2.60
N GLU A 367 -7.12 16.01 -1.94
CA GLU A 367 -5.83 15.35 -1.69
C GLU A 367 -6.00 14.10 -0.82
N VAL A 368 -6.81 14.15 0.24
CA VAL A 368 -7.12 12.98 1.09
C VAL A 368 -7.86 11.89 0.30
N ALA A 369 -8.80 12.28 -0.56
CA ALA A 369 -9.47 11.34 -1.46
C ALA A 369 -8.47 10.68 -2.42
N SER A 370 -7.53 11.45 -2.99
CA SER A 370 -6.49 10.92 -3.86
C SER A 370 -5.52 9.97 -3.13
N LEU A 371 -5.23 10.26 -1.86
CA LEU A 371 -4.42 9.38 -1.00
C LEU A 371 -5.16 8.06 -0.72
N GLY A 372 -6.49 8.13 -0.54
CA GLY A 372 -7.37 6.97 -0.44
C GLY A 372 -7.40 6.12 -1.72
N GLU A 373 -7.47 6.76 -2.90
CA GLU A 373 -7.39 6.07 -4.20
C GLU A 373 -6.03 5.40 -4.41
N ALA A 374 -4.93 6.09 -4.09
CA ALA A 374 -3.58 5.54 -4.19
C ALA A 374 -3.37 4.35 -3.23
N PHE A 375 -3.87 4.46 -1.99
CA PHE A 375 -3.88 3.36 -1.04
C PHE A 375 -4.73 2.19 -1.54
N GLY A 376 -5.93 2.46 -2.07
CA GLY A 376 -6.80 1.45 -2.68
C GLY A 376 -6.12 0.72 -3.83
N ALA A 377 -5.44 1.44 -4.72
CA ALA A 377 -4.66 0.86 -5.81
C ALA A 377 -3.50 -0.01 -5.30
N ALA A 378 -2.82 0.41 -4.22
CA ALA A 378 -1.75 -0.38 -3.60
C ALA A 378 -2.29 -1.68 -2.97
N VAL A 379 -3.44 -1.62 -2.27
CA VAL A 379 -4.11 -2.79 -1.71
C VAL A 379 -4.57 -3.75 -2.81
N GLN A 380 -5.11 -3.24 -3.92
CA GLN A 380 -5.52 -4.08 -5.06
C GLN A 380 -4.30 -4.78 -5.68
N SER A 381 -3.21 -4.06 -5.94
CA SER A 381 -1.97 -4.65 -6.47
C SER A 381 -1.40 -5.73 -5.55
N PHE A 382 -1.47 -5.52 -4.24
CA PHE A 382 -1.08 -6.54 -3.27
C PHE A 382 -1.99 -7.78 -3.33
N SER A 383 -3.31 -7.59 -3.42
CA SER A 383 -4.28 -8.68 -3.57
C SER A 383 -4.01 -9.49 -4.84
N ASP A 384 -3.84 -8.83 -5.99
CA ASP A 384 -3.53 -9.45 -7.27
C ASP A 384 -2.22 -10.26 -7.20
N THR A 385 -1.21 -9.72 -6.51
CA THR A 385 0.08 -10.41 -6.31
C THR A 385 -0.06 -11.62 -5.40
N SER A 386 -0.87 -11.53 -4.35
CA SER A 386 -1.16 -12.64 -3.45
C SER A 386 -1.93 -13.76 -4.15
N GLU A 387 -2.90 -13.41 -5.00
CA GLU A 387 -3.64 -14.36 -5.83
C GLU A 387 -2.72 -15.04 -6.86
N ALA A 388 -1.84 -14.27 -7.51
CA ALA A 388 -0.83 -14.83 -8.41
C ALA A 388 0.13 -15.79 -7.69
N LEU A 389 0.55 -15.46 -6.47
CA LEU A 389 1.38 -16.33 -5.64
C LEU A 389 0.65 -17.63 -5.28
N ALA A 390 -0.62 -17.55 -4.87
CA ALA A 390 -1.44 -18.72 -4.59
C ALA A 390 -1.60 -19.63 -5.83
N ALA A 391 -1.85 -19.03 -7.00
CA ALA A 391 -1.94 -19.76 -8.27
C ALA A 391 -0.59 -20.39 -8.68
N HIS A 392 0.54 -19.75 -8.36
CA HIS A 392 1.87 -20.33 -8.57
C HIS A 392 2.13 -21.51 -7.63
N LEU A 393 1.75 -21.41 -6.35
CA LEU A 393 1.87 -22.51 -5.39
C LEU A 393 1.01 -23.70 -5.79
N GLN A 394 -0.24 -23.49 -6.23
CA GLN A 394 -1.10 -24.56 -6.76
C GLN A 394 -0.52 -25.22 -8.02
N ARG A 395 0.09 -24.44 -8.92
CA ARG A 395 0.78 -25.01 -10.09
C ARG A 395 1.98 -25.86 -9.71
N ILE A 396 2.75 -25.44 -8.69
CA ILE A 396 3.88 -26.21 -8.18
C ILE A 396 3.36 -27.52 -7.55
N GLU A 397 2.31 -27.45 -6.74
CA GLU A 397 1.67 -28.63 -6.15
C GLU A 397 1.19 -29.62 -7.23
N ALA A 398 0.49 -29.13 -8.27
CA ALA A 398 0.04 -29.96 -9.38
C ALA A 398 1.21 -30.60 -10.14
N ALA A 399 2.27 -29.83 -10.41
CA ALA A 399 3.47 -30.34 -11.08
C ALA A 399 4.19 -31.42 -10.25
N LEU A 400 4.29 -31.22 -8.93
CA LEU A 400 4.85 -32.21 -8.00
C LEU A 400 3.99 -33.48 -7.97
N SER A 401 2.66 -33.35 -7.87
CA SER A 401 1.75 -34.50 -7.93
C SER A 401 1.95 -35.29 -9.23
N GLN A 402 2.00 -34.61 -10.37
CA GLN A 402 2.19 -35.27 -11.67
C GLN A 402 3.57 -35.92 -11.80
N SER A 403 4.62 -35.31 -11.24
CA SER A 403 5.95 -35.92 -11.18
C SER A 403 5.95 -37.19 -10.32
N THR A 404 5.19 -37.18 -9.22
CA THR A 404 5.08 -38.34 -8.31
C THR A 404 4.35 -39.48 -9.02
N THR A 405 3.22 -39.21 -9.68
CA THR A 405 2.52 -40.21 -10.50
C THR A 405 3.39 -40.78 -11.62
N ARG A 406 4.16 -39.93 -12.32
CA ARG A 406 5.09 -40.40 -13.36
C ARG A 406 6.21 -41.27 -12.79
N SER A 407 6.74 -40.90 -11.62
CA SER A 407 7.72 -41.72 -10.91
C SER A 407 7.15 -43.09 -10.54
N ASP A 408 5.90 -43.13 -10.05
CA ASP A 408 5.21 -44.38 -9.71
C ASP A 408 4.93 -45.25 -10.94
N GLU A 409 4.52 -44.65 -12.06
CA GLU A 409 4.37 -45.35 -13.34
C GLU A 409 5.70 -45.91 -13.85
N GLN A 410 6.79 -45.12 -13.74
CA GLN A 410 8.13 -45.58 -14.11
C GLN A 410 8.61 -46.72 -13.21
N LEU A 411 8.40 -46.63 -11.90
CA LEU A 411 8.67 -47.73 -10.97
C LEU A 411 7.85 -48.96 -11.32
N GLY A 412 6.57 -48.81 -11.66
CA GLY A 412 5.72 -49.90 -12.14
C GLY A 412 6.26 -50.56 -13.40
N TYR A 413 6.72 -49.76 -14.36
CA TYR A 413 7.33 -50.25 -15.61
C TYR A 413 8.64 -50.99 -15.36
N TYR A 414 9.51 -50.47 -14.48
CA TYR A 414 10.75 -51.12 -14.08
C TYR A 414 10.51 -52.43 -13.31
N VAL A 415 9.53 -52.47 -12.42
CA VAL A 415 9.14 -53.69 -11.70
C VAL A 415 8.58 -54.74 -12.68
N ALA A 416 7.74 -54.32 -13.64
CA ALA A 416 7.22 -55.21 -14.66
C ALA A 416 8.35 -55.77 -15.56
N GLN A 417 9.30 -54.91 -15.97
CA GLN A 417 10.46 -55.33 -16.74
C GLN A 417 11.37 -56.27 -15.95
N ALA A 418 11.62 -55.99 -14.67
CA ALA A 418 12.38 -56.87 -13.79
C ALA A 418 11.69 -58.23 -13.65
N ARG A 419 10.36 -58.25 -13.52
CA ARG A 419 9.57 -59.49 -13.47
C ARG A 419 9.68 -60.30 -14.76
N GLU A 420 9.59 -59.66 -15.92
CA GLU A 420 9.74 -60.34 -17.21
C GLU A 420 11.14 -60.94 -17.38
N ILE A 421 12.20 -60.23 -16.97
CA ILE A 421 13.57 -60.75 -16.99
C ILE A 421 13.71 -61.93 -16.02
N ILE A 422 13.13 -61.84 -14.82
CA ILE A 422 13.11 -62.94 -13.86
C ILE A 422 12.38 -64.16 -14.45
N ASP A 423 11.19 -63.99 -15.00
CA ASP A 423 10.41 -65.08 -15.61
C ASP A 423 11.14 -65.71 -16.80
N LEU A 424 11.80 -64.89 -17.65
CA LEU A 424 12.60 -65.38 -18.76
C LEU A 424 13.84 -66.16 -18.26
N SER A 425 14.48 -65.69 -17.19
CA SER A 425 15.60 -66.39 -16.56
C SER A 425 15.17 -67.71 -15.93
N ILE A 426 14.02 -67.77 -15.26
CA ILE A 426 13.45 -68.99 -14.66
C ILE A 426 13.04 -69.98 -15.76
N SER A 427 12.39 -69.52 -16.84
CA SER A 427 12.01 -70.36 -17.96
C SER A 427 13.24 -70.92 -18.69
N SER A 428 14.27 -70.10 -18.90
CA SER A 428 15.55 -70.54 -19.47
C SER A 428 16.24 -71.56 -18.58
N GLN A 429 16.31 -71.31 -17.27
CA GLN A 429 16.88 -72.24 -16.30
C GLN A 429 16.10 -73.56 -16.25
N LYS A 430 14.76 -73.52 -16.26
CA LYS A 430 13.90 -74.72 -16.31
C LYS A 430 14.14 -75.51 -17.58
N GLN A 431 14.22 -74.85 -18.73
CA GLN A 431 14.47 -75.51 -20.02
C GLN A 431 15.83 -76.19 -20.04
N ILE A 432 16.88 -75.55 -19.51
CA ILE A 432 18.21 -76.17 -19.37
C ILE A 432 18.15 -77.40 -18.45
N VAL A 433 17.41 -77.34 -17.33
CA VAL A 433 17.25 -78.48 -16.41
C VAL A 433 16.46 -79.62 -17.05
N ASP A 434 15.39 -79.32 -17.78
CA ASP A 434 14.57 -80.32 -18.46
C ASP A 434 15.34 -80.95 -19.64
N ASP A 435 16.13 -80.18 -20.38
CA ASP A 435 17.04 -80.70 -21.43
C ASP A 435 18.11 -81.62 -20.83
N LEU A 436 18.70 -81.26 -19.67
CA LEU A 436 19.63 -82.12 -18.93
C LEU A 436 18.96 -83.40 -18.43
N LYS A 437 17.71 -83.33 -17.94
CA LYS A 437 16.92 -84.51 -17.55
C LYS A 437 16.58 -85.40 -18.74
N GLN A 438 16.20 -84.84 -19.89
CA GLN A 438 15.94 -85.61 -21.10
C GLN A 438 17.20 -86.30 -21.64
N LEU A 439 18.37 -85.63 -21.54
CA LEU A 439 19.66 -86.23 -21.83
C LEU A 439 19.99 -87.39 -20.86
N ALA A 440 19.68 -87.24 -19.57
CA ALA A 440 19.86 -88.29 -18.57
C ALA A 440 18.90 -89.49 -18.76
N VAL A 441 17.64 -89.24 -19.12
CA VAL A 441 16.64 -90.29 -19.40
C VAL A 441 16.98 -91.03 -20.71
N ARG A 442 17.49 -90.33 -21.74
CA ARG A 442 18.03 -90.97 -22.95
C ARG A 442 19.30 -91.79 -22.71
N GLN A 443 19.99 -91.58 -21.59
CA GLN A 443 21.18 -92.32 -21.19
C GLN A 443 20.90 -93.50 -20.24
N THR A 444 19.63 -93.87 -20.03
CA THR A 444 19.26 -95.08 -19.28
C THR A 444 18.86 -96.21 -20.25
N PRO A 445 19.78 -97.05 -20.75
CA PRO A 445 19.42 -98.28 -21.43
C PRO A 445 19.07 -99.38 -20.42
N LEU A 446 18.11 -100.21 -20.82
CA LEU A 446 17.69 -101.46 -20.18
C LEU A 446 18.88 -102.32 -19.73
N ALA A 447 18.93 -102.65 -18.44
CA ALA A 447 19.63 -103.83 -17.93
C ALA A 447 18.93 -104.33 -16.66
N SER A 448 17.98 -105.24 -16.84
CA SER A 448 17.54 -106.19 -15.80
C SER A 448 17.02 -107.46 -16.47
N GLU A 449 17.93 -108.40 -16.73
CA GLU A 449 17.64 -109.85 -16.79
C GLU A 449 17.59 -110.38 -15.34
N PRO A 450 16.72 -111.37 -15.03
CA PRO A 450 17.18 -112.76 -15.11
C PRO A 450 16.12 -113.82 -15.48
N ALA A 451 16.54 -114.80 -16.30
CA ALA A 451 16.33 -116.27 -16.20
C ALA A 451 16.43 -116.92 -17.59
#